data_AF-A0A1W2FTE1-F1
#
_entry.id   AF-A0A1W2FTE1-F1
#
_cell.length_a   1.000
_cell.length_b   1.000
_cell.length_c   1.000
_cell.angle_alpha   90.00
_cell.angle_beta   90.00
_cell.angle_gamma   90.00
#
_symmetry.space_group_name_H-M   'P 1'
#
loop_
_entity.id
_entity.type
_entity.pdbx_description
1 polymer ?
#
loop_
_entity_poly.entity_id
_entity_poly.type
_entity_poly.pdbx_seq_one_letter_code
_entity_poly.pdbx_strand_id
1 'polypeptide(L)'
;MRRYLLAVVLSGVPSTVHALVTGDDVLRATRAAGSLVGGGVREGVVVHLAVSAFWMFVLTRLRVRGAVAGAVAGLLIAALDLEVVGRHNAQIRALPRVPQWLDHVAFGVLVGQRS
;
A
#
# COMPACT_ATOMS: atom_id res chain seq x y z
N MET A 1 7.57 -16.26 1.40
CA MET A 1 6.10 -16.37 1.51
C MET A 1 5.53 -15.79 2.80
N ARG A 2 5.70 -16.41 3.99
CA ARG A 2 5.03 -15.97 5.24
C ARG A 2 5.19 -14.49 5.60
N ARG A 3 6.38 -13.93 5.39
CA ARG A 3 6.72 -12.54 5.74
C ARG A 3 6.08 -11.51 4.80
N TYR A 4 6.01 -11.84 3.52
CA TYR A 4 5.31 -11.04 2.51
C TYR A 4 3.83 -10.93 2.86
N LEU A 5 3.20 -12.07 3.21
CA LEU A 5 1.79 -12.08 3.62
C LEU A 5 1.53 -11.24 4.87
N LEU A 6 2.42 -11.29 5.88
CA LEU A 6 2.30 -10.44 7.06
C LEU A 6 2.47 -8.95 6.73
N ALA A 7 3.43 -8.60 5.87
CA ALA A 7 3.63 -7.21 5.47
C ALA A 7 2.39 -6.67 4.74
N VAL A 8 1.88 -7.41 3.75
CA VAL A 8 0.68 -7.03 2.96
C VAL A 8 -0.57 -6.91 3.83
N VAL A 9 -0.81 -7.87 4.72
CA VAL A 9 -2.04 -7.87 5.55
C VAL A 9 -1.95 -6.79 6.63
N LEU A 10 -0.82 -6.67 7.32
CA LEU A 10 -0.69 -5.72 8.44
C LEU A 10 -0.51 -4.27 7.95
N SER A 11 0.00 -4.06 6.74
CA SER A 11 0.09 -2.71 6.18
C SER A 11 -1.26 -2.11 5.85
N GLY A 12 -2.31 -2.90 5.63
CA GLY A 12 -3.66 -2.38 5.39
C GLY A 12 -4.45 -1.99 6.67
N VAL A 13 -3.85 -2.16 7.85
CA VAL A 13 -4.53 -1.90 9.12
C VAL A 13 -4.89 -0.42 9.31
N PRO A 14 -4.01 0.56 9.05
CA PRO A 14 -4.35 1.98 9.20
C PRO A 14 -5.57 2.40 8.38
N SER A 15 -5.63 2.04 7.09
CA SER A 15 -6.80 2.34 6.25
C SER A 15 -8.06 1.58 6.65
N THR A 16 -7.93 0.31 7.07
CA THR A 16 -9.09 -0.47 7.56
C THR A 16 -9.67 0.14 8.83
N VAL A 17 -8.82 0.52 9.78
CA VAL A 17 -9.23 1.19 11.03
C VAL A 17 -9.88 2.53 10.72
N HIS A 18 -9.30 3.33 9.81
CA HIS A 18 -9.89 4.62 9.43
C HIS A 18 -11.29 4.46 8.81
N ALA A 19 -11.47 3.50 7.90
CA ALA A 19 -12.77 3.21 7.29
C ALA A 19 -13.80 2.78 8.35
N LEU A 20 -13.43 1.89 9.27
CA LEU A 20 -14.30 1.47 10.36
C LEU A 20 -14.69 2.63 11.29
N VAL A 21 -13.75 3.51 11.64
CA VAL A 21 -14.00 4.67 12.52
C VAL A 21 -14.90 5.71 11.84
N THR A 22 -14.78 5.89 10.53
CA THR A 22 -15.54 6.88 9.75
C THR A 22 -16.85 6.33 9.16
N GLY A 23 -17.11 5.03 9.31
CA GLY A 23 -18.25 4.37 8.69
C GLY A 23 -18.14 4.23 7.16
N ASP A 24 -16.92 4.28 6.63
CA ASP A 24 -16.65 4.18 5.19
C ASP A 24 -16.48 2.70 4.74
N ASP A 25 -16.58 2.45 3.44
CA ASP A 25 -16.42 1.11 2.84
C ASP A 25 -14.96 0.64 2.94
N VAL A 26 -14.70 -0.41 3.73
CA VAL A 26 -13.38 -1.02 3.91
C VAL A 26 -12.77 -1.55 2.60
N LEU A 27 -13.60 -1.90 1.62
CA LEU A 27 -13.15 -2.39 0.31
C LEU A 27 -12.98 -1.26 -0.71
N ARG A 28 -13.23 0.00 -0.34
CA ARG A 28 -13.12 1.16 -1.24
C ARG A 28 -11.71 1.30 -1.80
N ALA A 29 -10.69 1.14 -0.95
CA ALA A 29 -9.29 1.19 -1.36
C ALA A 29 -8.94 0.05 -2.34
N THR A 30 -9.39 -1.17 -2.04
CA THR A 30 -9.16 -2.32 -2.92
C THR A 30 -9.88 -2.16 -4.25
N ARG A 31 -11.14 -1.69 -4.25
CA ARG A 31 -11.91 -1.43 -5.48
C ARG A 31 -11.25 -0.34 -6.33
N ALA A 32 -10.76 0.73 -5.69
CA ALA A 32 -10.03 1.79 -6.38
C ALA A 32 -8.75 1.26 -7.04
N ALA A 33 -8.01 0.36 -6.39
CA ALA A 33 -6.87 -0.32 -7.01
C ALA A 33 -7.29 -1.18 -8.22
N GLY A 34 -8.42 -1.88 -8.13
CA GLY A 34 -8.94 -2.70 -9.24
C GLY A 34 -9.33 -1.89 -10.47
N SER A 35 -9.76 -0.64 -10.26
CA SER A 35 -10.10 0.26 -11.37
C SER A 35 -8.93 0.62 -12.27
N LEU A 36 -7.68 0.45 -11.80
CA LEU A 36 -6.48 0.62 -12.63
C LEU A 36 -6.43 -0.34 -13.82
N VAL A 37 -7.06 -1.51 -13.68
CA VAL A 37 -7.15 -2.52 -14.74
C VAL A 37 -8.59 -2.68 -15.25
N GLY A 38 -9.45 -1.70 -14.98
CA GLY A 38 -10.87 -1.73 -15.37
C GLY A 38 -11.71 -2.73 -14.58
N GLY A 39 -11.22 -3.22 -13.44
CA GLY A 39 -11.85 -4.26 -12.63
C GLY A 39 -12.46 -3.76 -11.32
N GLY A 40 -12.88 -4.72 -10.48
CA GLY A 40 -13.45 -4.49 -9.16
C GLY A 40 -12.54 -4.96 -8.03
N VAL A 41 -13.11 -5.42 -6.92
CA VAL A 41 -12.35 -5.81 -5.72
C VAL A 41 -11.37 -6.94 -6.00
N ARG A 42 -11.75 -7.94 -6.79
CA ARG A 42 -10.88 -9.09 -7.12
C ARG A 42 -9.62 -8.65 -7.85
N GLU A 43 -9.78 -7.84 -8.89
CA GLU A 43 -8.67 -7.27 -9.64
C GLU A 43 -7.83 -6.35 -8.76
N GLY A 44 -8.48 -5.62 -7.85
CA GLY A 44 -7.81 -4.83 -6.83
C GLY A 44 -6.90 -5.64 -5.90
N VAL A 45 -7.35 -6.81 -5.46
CA VAL A 45 -6.50 -7.73 -4.67
C VAL A 45 -5.30 -8.18 -5.49
N VAL A 46 -5.49 -8.55 -6.76
CA VAL A 46 -4.39 -8.98 -7.64
C VAL A 46 -3.38 -7.86 -7.86
N VAL A 47 -3.86 -6.66 -8.17
CA VAL A 47 -3.01 -5.46 -8.35
C VAL A 47 -2.26 -5.15 -7.06
N HIS A 48 -2.94 -5.17 -5.91
CA HIS A 48 -2.33 -4.90 -4.62
C HIS A 48 -1.21 -5.91 -4.31
N LEU A 49 -1.48 -7.20 -4.48
CA LEU A 49 -0.46 -8.25 -4.29
C LEU A 49 0.74 -8.05 -5.23
N ALA A 50 0.49 -7.80 -6.52
CA ALA A 50 1.54 -7.59 -7.50
C ALA A 50 2.43 -6.38 -7.17
N VAL A 51 1.82 -5.24 -6.84
CA VAL A 51 2.52 -4.01 -6.45
C VAL A 51 3.32 -4.20 -5.16
N SER A 52 2.73 -4.82 -4.14
CA SER A 52 3.46 -5.13 -2.89
C SER A 52 4.64 -6.07 -3.13
N ALA A 53 4.49 -7.06 -4.03
CA ALA A 53 5.57 -7.99 -4.34
C ALA A 53 6.71 -7.27 -5.08
N PHE A 54 6.37 -6.41 -6.04
CA PHE A 54 7.31 -5.56 -6.75
C PHE A 54 8.11 -4.68 -5.79
N TRP A 55 7.44 -3.96 -4.88
CA TRP A 55 8.13 -3.09 -3.93
C TRP A 55 8.97 -3.87 -2.92
N MET A 56 8.48 -5.00 -2.41
CA MET A 56 9.28 -5.86 -1.56
C MET A 56 10.58 -6.29 -2.27
N PHE A 57 10.50 -6.68 -3.55
CA PHE A 57 11.67 -7.02 -4.35
C PHE A 57 12.62 -5.83 -4.49
N VAL A 58 12.11 -4.65 -4.86
CA VAL A 58 12.92 -3.42 -5.01
C VAL A 58 13.63 -3.06 -3.70
N LEU A 59 12.91 -3.01 -2.58
CA LEU A 59 13.48 -2.68 -1.26
C LEU A 59 14.55 -3.69 -0.83
N THR A 60 14.33 -4.98 -1.09
CA THR A 60 15.30 -6.04 -0.81
C THR A 60 16.56 -5.86 -1.65
N ARG A 61 16.42 -5.52 -2.95
CA ARG A 61 17.56 -5.33 -3.86
C ARG A 61 18.34 -4.05 -3.56
N LEU A 62 17.65 -2.99 -3.14
CA LEU A 62 18.24 -1.75 -2.66
C LEU A 62 18.83 -1.87 -1.24
N ARG A 63 18.69 -3.03 -0.59
CA ARG A 63 19.16 -3.29 0.77
C ARG A 63 18.68 -2.22 1.76
N VAL A 64 17.39 -1.88 1.69
CA VAL A 64 16.78 -0.96 2.66
C VAL A 64 16.68 -1.67 4.01
N ARG A 65 17.47 -1.24 4.99
CA ARG A 65 17.56 -1.86 6.32
C ARG A 65 17.18 -0.90 7.44
N GLY A 66 16.47 -1.42 8.44
CA GLY A 66 16.02 -0.69 9.61
C GLY A 66 14.67 -0.01 9.43
N ALA A 67 14.01 0.25 10.57
CA ALA A 67 12.67 0.82 10.60
C ALA A 67 12.59 2.22 9.96
N VAL A 68 13.60 3.07 10.20
CA VAL A 68 13.65 4.44 9.67
C VAL A 68 13.81 4.44 8.15
N ALA A 69 14.79 3.69 7.63
CA ALA A 69 14.99 3.60 6.17
C ALA A 69 13.76 2.96 5.49
N GLY A 70 13.15 1.96 6.13
CA GLY A 70 11.88 1.39 5.70
C GLY A 70 10.75 2.41 5.66
N ALA A 71 10.59 3.23 6.71
CA ALA A 71 9.57 4.27 6.76
C ALA A 71 9.76 5.33 5.67
N VAL A 72 11.00 5.80 5.48
CA VAL A 72 11.34 6.76 4.41
C VAL A 72 11.05 6.15 3.04
N ALA A 73 11.43 4.90 2.82
CA ALA A 73 11.12 4.20 1.58
C ALA A 73 9.61 4.05 1.37
N GLY A 74 8.86 3.75 2.44
CA GLY A 74 7.40 3.73 2.42
C GLY A 74 6.78 5.07 2.02
N LEU A 75 7.28 6.19 2.53
CA LEU A 75 6.84 7.52 2.10
C LEU A 75 7.11 7.78 0.62
N LEU A 76 8.28 7.39 0.12
CA LEU A 76 8.63 7.54 -1.29
C LEU A 76 7.74 6.67 -2.19
N ILE A 77 7.43 5.45 -1.76
CA ILE A 77 6.49 4.57 -2.46
C ILE A 77 5.09 5.21 -2.45
N ALA A 78 4.61 5.70 -1.31
CA ALA A 78 3.31 6.37 -1.23
C ALA A 78 3.21 7.55 -2.18
N ALA A 79 4.26 8.38 -2.24
CA ALA A 79 4.32 9.50 -3.17
C ALA A 79 4.27 9.03 -4.62
N LEU A 80 5.02 7.98 -4.98
CA LEU A 80 5.00 7.45 -6.35
C LEU A 80 3.63 6.85 -6.71
N ASP A 81 3.12 5.96 -5.88
CA ASP A 81 1.91 5.19 -6.17
C ASP A 81 0.65 6.07 -6.13
N LEU A 82 0.57 7.03 -5.20
CA LEU A 82 -0.62 7.87 -5.03
C LEU A 82 -0.54 9.19 -5.82
N GLU A 83 0.61 9.87 -5.82
CA GLU A 83 0.74 11.19 -6.48
C GLU A 83 1.12 11.09 -7.95
N VAL A 84 1.85 10.04 -8.37
CA VAL A 84 2.29 9.90 -9.77
C VAL A 84 1.40 8.95 -10.55
N VAL A 85 1.16 7.75 -10.02
CA VAL A 85 0.30 6.76 -10.68
C VAL A 85 -1.17 7.08 -10.38
N GLY A 86 -1.50 7.29 -9.11
CA GLY A 86 -2.86 7.56 -8.64
C GLY A 86 -3.49 8.84 -9.19
N ARG A 87 -2.71 9.86 -9.60
CA ARG A 87 -3.25 11.12 -10.14
C ARG A 87 -4.12 10.94 -11.38
N HIS A 88 -3.86 9.89 -12.17
CA HIS A 88 -4.60 9.58 -13.38
C HIS A 88 -5.89 8.79 -13.11
N ASN A 89 -6.10 8.33 -11.88
CA ASN A 89 -7.26 7.55 -11.49
C ASN A 89 -8.14 8.34 -10.50
N ALA A 90 -9.36 8.65 -10.93
CA ALA A 90 -10.30 9.43 -10.13
C ALA A 90 -10.73 8.71 -8.83
N GLN A 91 -10.77 7.37 -8.82
CA GLN A 91 -11.14 6.59 -7.64
C GLN A 91 -10.02 6.60 -6.59
N ILE A 92 -8.76 6.50 -7.02
CA ILE A 92 -7.60 6.58 -6.12
C ILE A 92 -7.48 7.97 -5.51
N ARG A 93 -7.69 9.02 -6.32
CA ARG A 93 -7.70 10.41 -5.86
C ARG A 93 -8.79 10.72 -4.82
N ALA A 94 -9.89 9.96 -4.83
CA ALA A 94 -11.00 10.15 -3.90
C ALA A 94 -10.73 9.51 -2.53
N LEU A 95 -9.66 8.72 -2.38
CA LEU A 95 -9.33 8.09 -1.11
C LEU A 95 -8.74 9.10 -0.12
N PRO A 96 -9.00 8.92 1.19
CA PRO A 96 -8.30 9.65 2.24
C PRO A 96 -6.79 9.40 2.14
N ARG A 97 -6.00 10.45 1.90
CA ARG A 97 -4.55 10.28 1.66
C ARG A 97 -3.80 9.82 2.89
N VAL A 98 -4.10 10.39 4.06
CA VAL A 98 -3.33 10.11 5.28
C VAL A 98 -3.31 8.61 5.63
N PRO A 99 -4.43 7.88 5.68
CA PRO A 99 -4.41 6.44 5.91
C PRO A 99 -3.63 5.66 4.84
N GLN A 100 -3.76 6.04 3.57
CA GLN A 100 -3.04 5.38 2.48
C GLN A 100 -1.52 5.58 2.59
N TRP A 101 -1.06 6.78 2.98
CA TRP A 101 0.36 7.01 3.24
C TRP A 101 0.86 6.20 4.44
N LEU A 102 0.06 6.10 5.51
CA LEU A 102 0.39 5.28 6.68
C LEU A 102 0.51 3.79 6.33
N ASP A 103 -0.34 3.27 5.45
CA ASP A 103 -0.25 1.89 4.98
C ASP A 103 1.12 1.62 4.31
N HIS A 104 1.58 2.54 3.47
CA HIS A 104 2.87 2.44 2.79
C HIS A 104 4.06 2.58 3.74
N VAL A 105 3.96 3.45 4.75
CA VAL A 105 4.97 3.55 5.82
C VAL A 105 5.03 2.25 6.61
N ALA A 106 3.89 1.69 7.01
CA ALA A 106 3.80 0.42 7.72
C ALA A 106 4.41 -0.72 6.89
N PHE A 107 4.09 -0.79 5.60
CA PHE A 107 4.69 -1.74 4.66
C PHE A 107 6.22 -1.60 4.62
N GLY A 108 6.70 -0.37 4.41
CA GLY A 108 8.13 -0.07 4.34
C GLY A 108 8.88 -0.42 5.63
N VAL A 109 8.32 -0.11 6.81
CA VAL A 109 8.89 -0.50 8.11
C VAL A 109 8.96 -2.01 8.26
N LEU A 110 7.89 -2.74 7.93
CA LEU A 110 7.82 -4.19 8.07
C LEU A 110 8.82 -4.92 7.16
N VAL A 111 9.07 -4.39 5.96
CA VAL A 111 10.08 -4.91 5.03
C VAL A 111 11.50 -4.50 5.46
N GLY A 112 11.69 -3.23 5.83
CA GLY A 112 12.99 -2.64 6.16
C GLY A 112 13.58 -3.14 7.46
N GLN A 113 12.77 -3.40 8.51
CA GLN A 113 13.25 -3.93 9.79
C GLN A 113 13.98 -5.29 9.69
N ARG A 114 13.91 -5.96 8.54
CA ARG A 114 14.32 -7.37 8.41
C ARG A 114 15.23 -7.66 7.23
N SER A 115 15.76 -6.63 6.57
CA SER A 115 16.74 -6.78 5.46
C SER A 115 18.17 -6.69 5.95
#